data_AF-A0A9D0VMN9-F1
#
_entry.id   AF-A0A9D0VMN9-F1
#
_cell.length_a   1.000
_cell.length_b   1.000
_cell.length_c   1.000
_cell.angle_alpha   90.00
_cell.angle_beta   90.00
_cell.angle_gamma   90.00
#
_symmetry.space_group_name_H-M   'P 1'
#
loop_
_entity.id
_entity.type
_entity.pdbx_description
1 polymer ?
#
loop_
_entity_poly.entity_id
_entity_poly.type
_entity_poly.pdbx_seq_one_letter_code
_entity_poly.pdbx_strand_id
1 'polypeptide(L)'
;MAQRHDASFWISYSDLATGLMIVFMLVMLLLMAVGNQQRAEAKRQIDEQQQRIQELLESVQIILGTRARLADALQEGLHDRKDVTVDAVTAQLVLDSDLLSFEPGSAEITDRGRRFLDAFARSYSCALWSYETKGDTESAPSPNEPSGVRRILVTGRADLDRGASGNVDNQALSGQRALAVVDRLLLALGDTDGGGGAVCAGRWSEVQDYMRARLRPIGAGDREHCIKEFGGIDCGAHSQSDPDYRNVTFSLDVTGDDMTGLLLDVVELSKTVDDAAEAADSTTRTESEDLRNLKDQLGLVVDACREDEERYHGCQKILKECGTSGGSVCEGAPQSAQAPVEGGVL
;
A
#
# COMPACT_ATOMS: atom_id res chain seq x y z
N MET A 1 -53.90 57.40 -55.07
CA MET A 1 -53.02 56.21 -55.18
C MET A 1 -51.84 56.21 -54.19
N ALA A 2 -51.51 57.30 -53.49
CA ALA A 2 -50.36 57.36 -52.58
C ALA A 2 -50.54 56.60 -51.23
N GLN A 3 -51.74 56.57 -50.65
CA GLN A 3 -51.97 55.98 -49.30
C GLN A 3 -51.79 54.45 -49.21
N ARG A 4 -51.86 53.68 -50.30
CA ARG A 4 -51.62 52.22 -50.28
C ARG A 4 -50.13 51.87 -50.15
N HIS A 5 -49.23 52.75 -50.61
CA HIS A 5 -47.79 52.50 -50.54
C HIS A 5 -47.24 52.70 -49.13
N ASP A 6 -47.73 53.69 -48.38
CA ASP A 6 -47.28 53.94 -47.01
C ASP A 6 -47.70 52.82 -46.05
N ALA A 7 -48.94 52.34 -46.14
CA ALA A 7 -49.41 51.20 -45.34
C ALA A 7 -48.62 49.91 -45.64
N SER A 8 -48.27 49.68 -46.91
CA SER A 8 -47.47 48.51 -47.31
C SER A 8 -46.02 48.60 -46.82
N PHE A 9 -45.47 49.82 -46.74
CA PHE A 9 -44.13 50.07 -46.21
C PHE A 9 -44.03 49.78 -44.70
N TRP A 10 -44.99 50.26 -43.90
CA TRP A 10 -45.01 49.99 -42.45
C TRP A 10 -45.24 48.51 -42.13
N ILE A 11 -46.07 47.83 -42.91
CA ILE A 11 -46.27 46.38 -42.78
C ILE A 11 -44.97 45.63 -43.12
N SER A 12 -44.30 45.99 -44.22
CA SER A 12 -43.02 45.37 -44.62
C SER A 12 -41.90 45.64 -43.62
N TYR A 13 -41.89 46.83 -43.00
CA TYR A 13 -40.93 47.18 -41.94
C TYR A 13 -41.20 46.41 -40.64
N SER A 14 -42.47 46.27 -40.24
CA SER A 14 -42.84 45.45 -39.08
C SER A 14 -42.50 43.98 -39.29
N ASP A 15 -42.70 43.46 -40.50
CA ASP A 15 -42.40 42.07 -40.84
C ASP A 15 -40.89 41.79 -40.83
N LEU A 16 -40.07 42.74 -41.30
CA LEU A 16 -38.60 42.67 -41.21
C LEU A 16 -38.10 42.72 -39.76
N ALA A 17 -38.67 43.60 -38.93
CA ALA A 17 -38.32 43.71 -37.52
C ALA A 17 -38.69 42.43 -36.73
N THR A 18 -39.87 41.86 -37.00
CA THR A 18 -40.29 40.58 -36.40
C THR A 18 -39.42 39.43 -36.90
N GLY A 19 -39.04 39.40 -38.18
CA GLY A 19 -38.11 38.42 -38.72
C GLY A 19 -36.74 38.45 -38.03
N LEU A 20 -36.19 39.64 -37.79
CA LEU A 20 -34.92 39.80 -37.08
C LEU A 20 -35.00 39.35 -35.61
N MET A 21 -36.12 39.62 -34.94
CA MET A 21 -36.35 39.16 -33.56
C MET A 21 -36.46 37.63 -33.47
N ILE A 22 -37.11 36.98 -34.44
CA ILE A 22 -37.22 35.52 -34.48
C ILE A 22 -35.84 34.89 -34.69
N VAL A 23 -35.04 35.43 -35.61
CA VAL A 23 -33.66 34.95 -35.82
C VAL A 23 -32.82 35.13 -34.56
N PHE A 24 -32.93 36.27 -33.88
CA PHE A 24 -32.21 36.51 -32.63
C PHE A 24 -32.64 35.56 -31.51
N MET A 25 -33.94 35.29 -31.35
CA MET A 25 -34.43 34.30 -30.39
C MET A 25 -33.94 32.89 -30.72
N LEU A 26 -33.93 32.49 -31.99
CA LEU A 26 -33.41 31.19 -32.41
C LEU A 26 -31.91 31.05 -32.12
N VAL A 27 -31.12 32.10 -32.38
CA VAL A 27 -29.69 32.12 -32.05
C VAL A 27 -29.48 32.04 -30.53
N MET A 28 -30.28 32.77 -29.73
CA MET A 28 -30.17 32.72 -28.28
C MET A 28 -30.54 31.34 -27.69
N LEU A 29 -31.59 30.71 -28.23
CA LEU A 29 -31.99 29.34 -27.85
C LEU A 29 -30.90 28.32 -28.19
N LEU A 30 -30.26 28.44 -29.36
CA LEU A 30 -29.14 27.58 -29.75
C LEU A 30 -27.93 27.76 -28.82
N LEU A 31 -27.56 29.01 -28.50
CA LEU A 31 -26.45 29.28 -27.58
C LEU A 31 -26.71 28.74 -26.17
N MET A 32 -27.95 28.85 -25.69
CA MET A 32 -28.35 28.29 -24.39
C MET A 32 -28.33 26.76 -24.40
N ALA A 33 -28.78 26.12 -25.49
CA ALA A 33 -28.75 24.67 -25.64
C ALA A 33 -27.32 24.12 -25.66
N VAL A 34 -26.41 24.74 -26.44
CA VAL A 34 -24.98 24.37 -26.48
C VAL A 34 -24.31 24.60 -25.12
N GLY A 35 -24.59 25.73 -24.47
CA GLY A 35 -24.05 26.02 -23.14
C GLY A 35 -24.52 25.04 -22.06
N ASN A 36 -25.77 24.58 -22.14
CA ASN A 36 -26.30 23.56 -21.23
C ASN A 36 -25.66 22.19 -21.47
N GLN A 37 -25.41 21.83 -22.73
CA GLN A 37 -24.74 20.57 -23.07
C GLN A 37 -23.29 20.55 -22.58
N GLN A 38 -22.53 21.62 -22.81
CA GLN A 38 -21.16 21.76 -22.31
C GLN A 38 -21.08 21.68 -20.78
N ARG A 39 -22.05 22.28 -20.07
CA ARG A 39 -22.14 22.17 -18.60
C ARG A 39 -22.46 20.75 -18.14
N ALA A 40 -23.33 20.04 -18.86
CA ALA A 40 -23.66 18.66 -18.54
C ALA A 40 -22.45 17.71 -18.74
N GLU A 41 -21.70 17.90 -19.83
CA GLU A 41 -20.47 17.15 -20.11
C GLU A 41 -19.37 17.46 -19.08
N ALA A 42 -19.16 18.74 -18.75
CA ALA A 42 -18.20 19.14 -17.73
C ALA A 42 -18.57 18.58 -16.35
N LYS A 43 -19.86 18.55 -16.01
CA LYS A 43 -20.34 17.97 -14.75
C LYS A 43 -20.06 16.47 -14.69
N ARG A 44 -20.33 15.72 -15.77
CA ARG A 44 -20.01 14.29 -15.84
C ARG A 44 -18.52 14.01 -15.66
N GLN A 45 -17.65 14.81 -16.29
CA GLN A 45 -16.20 14.66 -16.12
C GLN A 45 -15.75 14.92 -14.68
N ILE A 46 -16.34 15.90 -14.01
CA ILE A 46 -16.06 16.19 -12.60
C ILE A 46 -16.55 15.04 -11.71
N ASP A 47 -17.75 14.52 -11.95
CA ASP A 47 -18.33 13.41 -11.17
C ASP A 47 -17.46 12.14 -11.33
N GLU A 48 -17.02 11.81 -12.55
CA GLU A 48 -16.09 10.67 -12.81
C GLU A 48 -14.72 10.86 -12.14
N GLN A 49 -14.19 12.09 -12.12
CA GLN A 49 -12.94 12.38 -11.42
C GLN A 49 -13.09 12.28 -9.91
N GLN A 50 -14.23 12.72 -9.36
CA GLN A 50 -14.54 12.62 -7.93
C GLN A 50 -14.65 11.16 -7.48
N GLN A 51 -15.30 10.30 -8.27
CA GLN A 51 -15.38 8.86 -7.99
C GLN A 51 -14.00 8.21 -7.93
N ARG A 52 -13.12 8.48 -8.92
CA ARG A 52 -11.74 7.96 -8.89
C ARG A 52 -10.95 8.47 -7.67
N ILE A 53 -11.16 9.72 -7.27
CA ILE A 53 -10.51 10.27 -6.07
C ILE A 53 -11.02 9.56 -4.81
N GLN A 54 -12.31 9.29 -4.71
CA GLN A 54 -12.88 8.55 -3.59
C GLN A 54 -12.33 7.12 -3.49
N GLU A 55 -12.30 6.39 -4.61
CA GLU A 55 -11.71 5.04 -4.68
C GLU A 55 -10.24 5.03 -4.21
N LEU A 56 -9.45 6.04 -4.64
CA LEU A 56 -8.07 6.20 -4.20
C LEU A 56 -7.95 6.53 -2.71
N LEU A 57 -8.88 7.32 -2.15
CA LEU A 57 -8.87 7.70 -0.74
C LEU A 57 -9.23 6.51 0.17
N GLU A 58 -10.19 5.69 -0.21
CA GLU A 58 -10.54 4.47 0.53
C GLU A 58 -9.39 3.48 0.52
N SER A 59 -8.79 3.29 -0.67
CA SER A 59 -7.60 2.50 -0.84
C SER A 59 -6.50 2.96 0.10
N VAL A 60 -6.18 4.25 0.14
CA VAL A 60 -5.14 4.78 1.03
C VAL A 60 -5.47 4.57 2.51
N GLN A 61 -6.72 4.76 2.94
CA GLN A 61 -7.11 4.58 4.35
C GLN A 61 -6.87 3.16 4.85
N ILE A 62 -7.06 2.16 3.99
CA ILE A 62 -6.90 0.76 4.35
C ILE A 62 -5.42 0.40 4.46
N ILE A 63 -4.58 0.90 3.54
CA ILE A 63 -3.11 0.80 3.65
C ILE A 63 -2.63 1.40 4.96
N LEU A 64 -3.11 2.60 5.29
CA LEU A 64 -2.74 3.29 6.51
C LEU A 64 -3.20 2.52 7.76
N GLY A 65 -4.39 1.93 7.74
CA GLY A 65 -4.90 1.09 8.83
C GLY A 65 -4.06 -0.18 9.04
N THR A 66 -3.70 -0.87 7.96
CA THR A 66 -2.85 -2.07 8.03
C THR A 66 -1.44 -1.73 8.49
N ARG A 67 -0.83 -0.66 7.96
CA ARG A 67 0.49 -0.20 8.41
C ARG A 67 0.50 0.27 9.86
N ALA A 68 -0.56 0.94 10.32
CA ALA A 68 -0.68 1.34 11.73
C ALA A 68 -0.73 0.11 12.65
N ARG A 69 -1.54 -0.91 12.34
CA ARG A 69 -1.58 -2.16 13.12
C ARG A 69 -0.23 -2.88 13.14
N LEU A 70 0.48 -2.89 12.01
CA LEU A 70 1.81 -3.47 11.89
C LEU A 70 2.85 -2.68 12.69
N ALA A 71 2.76 -1.34 12.68
CA ALA A 71 3.61 -0.47 13.49
C ALA A 71 3.37 -0.70 14.99
N ASP A 72 2.11 -0.81 15.41
CA ASP A 72 1.74 -1.12 16.81
C ASP A 72 2.30 -2.48 17.24
N ALA A 73 2.14 -3.52 16.41
CA ALA A 73 2.67 -4.86 16.70
C ALA A 73 4.20 -4.89 16.76
N LEU A 74 4.88 -4.10 15.92
CA LEU A 74 6.32 -3.94 15.97
C LEU A 74 6.78 -3.15 17.21
N GLN A 75 6.07 -2.09 17.58
CA GLN A 75 6.35 -1.34 18.80
C GLN A 75 6.17 -2.22 20.05
N GLU A 76 5.14 -3.06 20.08
CA GLU A 76 4.94 -4.03 21.15
C GLU A 76 6.01 -5.13 21.13
N GLY A 77 6.33 -5.70 19.96
CA GLY A 77 7.37 -6.73 19.85
C GLY A 77 8.79 -6.23 20.15
N LEU A 78 9.01 -4.91 20.01
CA LEU A 78 10.29 -4.24 20.26
C LEU A 78 10.26 -3.34 21.51
N HIS A 79 9.24 -3.42 22.38
CA HIS A 79 9.08 -2.51 23.51
C HIS A 79 10.28 -2.49 24.49
N ASP A 80 10.98 -3.61 24.61
CA ASP A 80 12.20 -3.75 25.43
C ASP A 80 13.43 -3.07 24.81
N ARG A 81 13.32 -2.57 23.58
CA ARG A 81 14.41 -2.03 22.75
C ARG A 81 14.23 -0.53 22.54
N LYS A 82 14.88 0.28 23.38
CA LYS A 82 14.90 1.76 23.27
C LYS A 82 15.79 2.28 22.13
N ASP A 83 16.51 1.37 21.50
CA ASP A 83 17.56 1.59 20.52
C ASP A 83 17.03 1.50 19.07
N VAL A 84 15.73 1.23 18.90
CA VAL A 84 15.07 1.18 17.59
C VAL A 84 13.84 2.08 17.61
N THR A 85 13.68 2.89 16.57
CA THR A 85 12.48 3.73 16.40
C THR A 85 11.61 3.13 15.30
N VAL A 86 10.31 2.99 15.59
CA VAL A 86 9.30 2.51 14.64
C VAL A 86 8.36 3.66 14.33
N ASP A 87 8.27 4.04 13.07
CA ASP A 87 7.33 5.05 12.61
C ASP A 87 5.89 4.51 12.69
N ALA A 88 5.02 5.23 13.42
CA ALA A 88 3.66 4.78 13.74
C ALA A 88 2.72 4.70 12.52
N VAL A 89 3.09 5.30 11.38
CA VAL A 89 2.22 5.39 10.20
C VAL A 89 2.72 4.47 9.08
N THR A 90 4.03 4.36 8.93
CA THR A 90 4.66 3.64 7.81
C THR A 90 5.20 2.27 8.21
N ALA A 91 5.28 1.98 9.52
CA ALA A 91 6.00 0.83 10.07
C ALA A 91 7.47 0.78 9.62
N GLN A 92 8.03 1.91 9.20
CA GLN A 92 9.45 2.03 8.85
C GLN A 92 10.28 2.02 10.13
N LEU A 93 11.36 1.24 10.14
CA LEU A 93 12.34 1.24 11.21
C LEU A 93 13.62 1.90 10.72
N VAL A 94 14.09 2.89 11.47
CA VAL A 94 15.39 3.52 11.26
C VAL A 94 16.32 3.04 12.36
N LEU A 95 17.42 2.42 11.96
CA LEU A 95 18.47 2.05 12.90
C LEU A 95 19.37 3.25 13.16
N ASP A 96 19.65 3.51 14.44
CA ASP A 96 20.61 4.54 14.82
C ASP A 96 22.01 4.17 14.27
N SER A 97 22.66 5.14 13.62
CA SER A 97 23.96 4.96 12.97
C SER A 97 25.06 4.64 13.98
N ASP A 98 24.90 5.03 15.25
CA ASP A 98 25.84 4.70 16.33
C ASP A 98 25.78 3.22 16.75
N LEU A 99 24.65 2.55 16.51
CA LEU A 99 24.42 1.15 16.82
C LEU A 99 24.90 0.23 15.70
N LEU A 100 24.56 0.59 14.46
CA LEU A 100 24.96 -0.13 13.25
C LEU A 100 26.10 0.62 12.55
N SER A 101 27.32 0.34 13.01
CA SER A 101 28.54 0.87 12.43
C SER A 101 29.18 -0.09 11.43
N PHE A 102 29.76 0.48 10.38
CA PHE A 102 30.57 -0.20 9.38
C PHE A 102 32.01 0.27 9.45
N GLU A 103 32.95 -0.58 9.06
CA GLU A 103 34.33 -0.16 8.86
C GLU A 103 34.40 0.98 7.80
N PRO A 104 35.28 1.99 7.97
CA PRO A 104 35.36 3.13 7.05
C PRO A 104 35.55 2.70 5.60
N GLY A 105 34.68 3.18 4.70
CA GLY A 105 34.73 2.85 3.27
C GLY A 105 34.43 1.38 2.94
N SER A 106 33.94 0.60 3.91
CA SER A 106 33.66 -0.83 3.76
C SER A 106 32.19 -1.14 4.05
N ALA A 107 31.76 -2.31 3.59
CA ALA A 107 30.48 -2.94 3.94
C ALA A 107 30.61 -3.91 5.13
N GLU A 108 31.80 -4.04 5.71
CA GLU A 108 32.04 -4.89 6.87
C GLU A 108 31.42 -4.28 8.13
N ILE A 109 30.52 -5.04 8.76
CA ILE A 109 29.85 -4.66 10.01
C ILE A 109 30.80 -4.89 11.18
N THR A 110 30.91 -3.89 12.06
CA THR A 110 31.74 -3.98 13.27
C THR A 110 31.23 -5.04 14.24
N ASP A 111 32.08 -5.53 15.14
CA ASP A 111 31.66 -6.50 16.17
C ASP A 111 30.50 -6.00 17.05
N ARG A 112 30.45 -4.68 17.29
CA ARG A 112 29.34 -4.04 18.00
C ARG A 112 28.05 -4.15 17.19
N GLY A 113 28.10 -3.76 15.92
CA GLY A 113 26.96 -3.85 15.01
C GLY A 113 26.46 -5.28 14.83
N ARG A 114 27.37 -6.28 14.75
CA ARG A 114 27.00 -7.70 14.65
C ARG A 114 26.18 -8.17 15.85
N ARG A 115 26.64 -7.87 17.08
CA ARG A 115 25.89 -8.23 18.31
C ARG A 115 24.53 -7.54 18.39
N PHE A 116 24.46 -6.28 17.98
CA PHE A 116 23.20 -5.56 17.89
C PHE A 116 22.23 -6.24 16.90
N LEU A 117 22.71 -6.55 15.69
CA LEU A 117 21.91 -7.20 14.65
C LEU A 117 21.46 -8.60 15.07
N ASP A 118 22.23 -9.34 15.86
CA ASP A 118 21.82 -10.65 16.36
C ASP A 118 20.59 -10.57 17.25
N ALA A 119 20.64 -9.67 18.22
CA ALA A 119 19.53 -9.44 19.13
C ALA A 119 18.33 -8.83 18.39
N PHE A 120 18.57 -7.87 17.50
CA PHE A 120 17.54 -7.25 16.68
C PHE A 120 16.85 -8.25 15.74
N ALA A 121 17.60 -9.09 15.04
CA ALA A 121 17.07 -10.07 14.09
C ALA A 121 15.99 -10.94 14.73
N ARG A 122 16.25 -11.44 15.95
CA ARG A 122 15.33 -12.34 16.64
C ARG A 122 14.05 -11.62 17.06
N SER A 123 14.15 -10.46 17.71
CA SER A 123 12.98 -9.70 18.14
C SER A 123 12.14 -9.23 16.95
N TYR A 124 12.79 -8.65 15.93
CA TYR A 124 12.13 -8.13 14.74
C TYR A 124 11.43 -9.22 13.93
N SER A 125 12.13 -10.32 13.64
CA SER A 125 11.56 -11.42 12.84
C SER A 125 10.45 -12.13 13.60
N CYS A 126 10.58 -12.27 14.91
CA CYS A 126 9.54 -12.89 15.73
C CYS A 126 8.28 -12.00 15.84
N ALA A 127 8.45 -10.69 15.96
CA ALA A 127 7.33 -9.74 15.98
C ALA A 127 6.53 -9.80 14.67
N LEU A 128 7.21 -9.75 13.52
CA LEU A 128 6.57 -9.87 12.20
C LEU A 128 5.89 -11.21 12.00
N TRP A 129 6.57 -12.30 12.35
CA TRP A 129 6.00 -13.63 12.26
C TRP A 129 4.74 -13.77 13.12
N SER A 130 4.82 -13.35 14.39
CA SER A 130 3.71 -13.46 15.34
C SER A 130 2.50 -12.61 14.92
N TYR A 131 2.75 -11.44 14.33
CA TYR A 131 1.71 -10.59 13.75
C TYR A 131 0.96 -11.31 12.64
N GLU A 132 1.68 -11.86 11.65
CA GLU A 132 1.03 -12.51 10.50
C GLU A 132 0.37 -13.84 10.86
N THR A 133 0.92 -14.60 11.81
CA THR A 133 0.25 -15.82 12.27
C THR A 133 -0.85 -15.56 13.28
N LYS A 134 -1.06 -14.32 13.73
CA LYS A 134 -2.02 -13.97 14.81
C LYS A 134 -1.82 -14.83 16.07
N GLY A 135 -0.60 -15.30 16.32
CA GLY A 135 -0.26 -16.23 17.40
C GLY A 135 -0.65 -17.69 17.16
N ASP A 136 -1.30 -18.02 16.05
CA ASP A 136 -1.46 -19.40 15.58
C ASP A 136 -0.08 -19.95 15.18
N THR A 137 0.18 -21.19 15.55
CA THR A 137 1.46 -21.84 15.22
C THR A 137 1.35 -22.83 14.07
N GLU A 138 0.14 -23.17 13.64
CA GLU A 138 -0.07 -24.15 12.57
C GLU A 138 -0.07 -23.52 11.17
N SER A 139 -0.42 -22.23 11.08
CA SER A 139 -0.51 -21.49 9.82
C SER A 139 0.81 -20.80 9.46
N ALA A 140 1.37 -21.12 8.28
CA ALA A 140 2.55 -20.42 7.75
C ALA A 140 2.15 -19.04 7.17
N PRO A 141 2.86 -17.95 7.51
CA PRO A 141 2.58 -16.63 6.94
C PRO A 141 2.73 -16.61 5.43
N SER A 142 1.66 -16.25 4.73
CA SER A 142 1.61 -16.20 3.27
C SER A 142 1.64 -14.75 2.78
N PRO A 143 2.49 -14.40 1.80
CA PRO A 143 2.53 -13.05 1.22
C PRO A 143 1.27 -12.70 0.41
N ASN A 144 0.39 -13.67 0.22
CA ASN A 144 -0.89 -13.54 -0.46
C ASN A 144 -2.05 -13.27 0.51
N GLU A 145 -1.80 -13.24 1.83
CA GLU A 145 -2.81 -12.87 2.82
C GLU A 145 -3.06 -11.36 2.79
N PRO A 146 -4.32 -10.91 2.97
CA PRO A 146 -4.61 -9.53 3.35
C PRO A 146 -3.78 -9.18 4.59
N SER A 147 -3.19 -8.00 4.62
CA SER A 147 -2.26 -7.49 5.63
C SER A 147 -0.91 -8.21 5.79
N GLY A 148 -0.61 -9.21 4.95
CA GLY A 148 0.67 -9.91 4.96
C GLY A 148 1.82 -9.04 4.47
N VAL A 149 2.99 -9.14 5.12
CA VAL A 149 4.20 -8.46 4.64
C VAL A 149 4.66 -9.16 3.38
N ARG A 150 4.70 -8.45 2.25
CA ARG A 150 5.14 -8.99 0.95
C ARG A 150 6.64 -8.90 0.79
N ARG A 151 7.22 -7.73 1.09
CA ARG A 151 8.68 -7.50 1.02
C ARG A 151 9.14 -6.67 2.22
N ILE A 152 10.34 -6.97 2.70
CA ILE A 152 11.05 -6.19 3.71
C ILE A 152 12.25 -5.57 3.01
N LEU A 153 12.18 -4.29 2.72
CA LEU A 153 13.24 -3.56 2.02
C LEU A 153 14.26 -3.07 3.04
N VAL A 154 15.47 -3.62 2.97
CA VAL A 154 16.62 -3.17 3.76
C VAL A 154 17.39 -2.19 2.90
N THR A 155 17.24 -0.90 3.19
CA THR A 155 17.80 0.17 2.36
C THR A 155 19.03 0.76 3.03
N GLY A 156 20.20 0.58 2.41
CA GLY A 156 21.41 1.27 2.79
C GLY A 156 21.44 2.68 2.23
N ARG A 157 21.83 3.65 3.05
CA ARG A 157 22.02 5.05 2.68
C ARG A 157 23.45 5.48 2.96
N ALA A 158 23.92 6.43 2.17
CA ALA A 158 25.22 7.04 2.33
C ALA A 158 25.07 8.56 2.29
N ASP A 159 26.07 9.24 2.83
CA ASP A 159 26.23 10.68 2.67
C ASP A 159 26.97 11.02 1.37
N LEU A 160 27.26 12.29 1.15
CA LEU A 160 27.93 12.75 -0.07
C LEU A 160 29.46 12.59 0.02
N ASP A 161 29.99 12.13 1.15
CA ASP A 161 31.41 11.89 1.32
C ASP A 161 31.87 10.75 0.40
N ARG A 162 32.78 11.06 -0.53
CA ARG A 162 33.39 10.06 -1.42
C ARG A 162 34.72 9.52 -0.91
N GLY A 163 35.01 9.78 0.37
CA GLY A 163 36.25 9.43 1.02
C GLY A 163 37.45 10.23 0.49
N ALA A 164 38.61 10.01 1.11
CA ALA A 164 39.83 10.76 0.82
C ALA A 164 40.32 10.64 -0.65
N SER A 165 39.93 9.59 -1.37
CA SER A 165 40.29 9.36 -2.76
C SER A 165 39.28 9.88 -3.77
N GLY A 166 38.09 10.33 -3.34
CA GLY A 166 37.00 10.78 -4.20
C GLY A 166 36.36 9.71 -5.08
N ASN A 167 36.75 8.44 -4.91
CA ASN A 167 36.38 7.32 -5.79
C ASN A 167 35.38 6.34 -5.16
N VAL A 168 34.85 6.64 -3.97
CA VAL A 168 33.83 5.78 -3.36
C VAL A 168 32.52 5.94 -4.14
N ASP A 169 32.07 4.84 -4.72
CA ASP A 169 30.73 4.73 -5.28
C ASP A 169 29.73 4.47 -4.15
N ASN A 170 29.08 5.54 -3.69
CA ASN A 170 28.12 5.51 -2.60
C ASN A 170 26.89 4.66 -2.94
N GLN A 171 26.51 4.56 -4.21
CA GLN A 171 25.41 3.70 -4.66
C GLN A 171 25.77 2.23 -4.46
N ALA A 172 26.96 1.82 -4.92
CA ALA A 172 27.43 0.44 -4.75
C ALA A 172 27.69 0.10 -3.28
N LEU A 173 28.38 0.98 -2.54
CA LEU A 173 28.73 0.75 -1.14
C LEU A 173 27.49 0.62 -0.24
N SER A 174 26.51 1.49 -0.43
CA SER A 174 25.25 1.42 0.33
C SER A 174 24.47 0.12 0.03
N GLY A 175 24.47 -0.35 -1.22
CA GLY A 175 23.88 -1.63 -1.59
C GLY A 175 24.60 -2.83 -0.95
N GLN A 176 25.94 -2.81 -0.91
CA GLN A 176 26.72 -3.86 -0.23
C GLN A 176 26.49 -3.86 1.28
N ARG A 177 26.36 -2.69 1.92
CA ARG A 177 26.01 -2.57 3.33
C ARG A 177 24.63 -3.15 3.62
N ALA A 178 23.64 -2.85 2.78
CA ALA A 178 22.31 -3.42 2.90
C ALA A 178 22.32 -4.95 2.80
N LEU A 179 23.09 -5.50 1.86
CA LEU A 179 23.27 -6.95 1.71
C LEU A 179 23.94 -7.57 2.94
N ALA A 180 25.01 -6.96 3.45
CA ALA A 180 25.70 -7.43 4.65
C ALA A 180 24.77 -7.49 5.87
N VAL A 181 23.86 -6.52 6.00
CA VAL A 181 22.83 -6.53 7.04
C VAL A 181 21.86 -7.70 6.84
N VAL A 182 21.33 -7.88 5.63
CA VAL A 182 20.43 -9.02 5.31
C VAL A 182 21.09 -10.36 5.62
N ASP A 183 22.32 -10.56 5.17
CA ASP A 183 23.08 -11.79 5.42
C ASP A 183 23.27 -12.01 6.93
N ARG A 184 23.60 -10.95 7.67
CA ARG A 184 23.77 -11.04 9.12
C ARG A 184 22.47 -11.40 9.84
N LEU A 185 21.34 -10.81 9.45
CA LEU A 185 20.03 -11.12 10.02
C LEU A 185 19.68 -12.59 9.81
N LEU A 186 19.84 -13.09 8.57
CA LEU A 186 19.55 -14.49 8.26
C LEU A 186 20.48 -15.44 9.01
N LEU A 187 21.76 -15.11 9.16
CA LEU A 187 22.70 -15.87 9.96
C LEU A 187 22.30 -15.92 11.44
N ALA A 188 21.86 -14.79 12.01
CA ALA A 188 21.44 -14.71 13.42
C ALA A 188 20.21 -15.56 13.74
N LEU A 189 19.33 -15.78 12.76
CA LEU A 189 18.15 -16.64 12.88
C LEU A 189 18.47 -18.14 12.76
N GLY A 190 19.61 -18.49 12.14
CA GLY A 190 20.05 -19.90 12.02
C GLY A 190 20.62 -20.48 13.31
N ASP A 191 20.98 -19.64 14.27
CA ASP A 191 21.50 -20.05 15.57
C ASP A 191 20.34 -20.33 16.54
N THR A 192 20.05 -21.61 16.77
CA THR A 192 18.89 -22.12 17.52
C THR A 192 18.97 -21.91 19.03
N ASP A 193 20.14 -21.51 19.55
CA ASP A 193 20.46 -21.63 20.97
C ASP A 193 20.18 -20.37 21.79
N GLY A 194 19.56 -19.34 21.21
CA GLY A 194 19.31 -18.11 21.96
C GLY A 194 17.91 -17.51 21.81
N GLY A 195 17.49 -16.91 22.91
CA GLY A 195 16.14 -16.46 23.17
C GLY A 195 15.50 -15.58 22.09
N GLY A 196 14.18 -15.70 22.05
CA GLY A 196 13.19 -14.84 21.44
C GLY A 196 11.84 -15.18 22.05
N GLY A 197 10.79 -14.42 21.72
CA GLY A 197 9.46 -14.57 22.32
C GLY A 197 8.95 -16.02 22.28
N ALA A 198 8.10 -16.38 23.26
CA ALA A 198 7.59 -17.74 23.43
C ALA A 198 6.94 -18.33 22.15
N VAL A 199 6.40 -17.47 21.28
CA VAL A 199 5.75 -17.82 20.01
C VAL A 199 6.72 -18.39 18.96
N CYS A 200 7.96 -17.92 18.94
CA CYS A 200 8.95 -18.30 17.92
C CYS A 200 9.94 -19.37 18.41
N ALA A 201 9.89 -19.72 19.69
CA ALA A 201 10.75 -20.73 20.29
C ALA A 201 10.57 -22.08 19.58
N GLY A 202 11.67 -22.65 19.09
CA GLY A 202 11.67 -23.94 18.37
C GLY A 202 11.25 -23.87 16.90
N ARG A 203 10.89 -22.68 16.38
CA ARG A 203 10.43 -22.47 15.00
C ARG A 203 11.35 -21.57 14.17
N TRP A 204 12.57 -21.36 14.62
CA TRP A 204 13.51 -20.43 14.00
C TRP A 204 13.85 -20.77 12.54
N SER A 205 13.78 -22.04 12.14
CA SER A 205 13.93 -22.43 10.73
C SER A 205 12.81 -21.84 9.85
N GLU A 206 11.57 -21.90 10.31
CA GLU A 206 10.41 -21.39 9.58
C GLU A 206 10.43 -19.85 9.54
N VAL A 207 10.77 -19.22 10.66
CA VAL A 207 10.97 -17.77 10.74
C VAL A 207 12.11 -17.34 9.80
N GLN A 208 13.21 -18.08 9.74
CA GLN A 208 14.32 -17.81 8.83
C GLN A 208 13.88 -17.94 7.36
N ASP A 209 13.11 -18.97 7.01
CA ASP A 209 12.57 -19.14 5.65
C ASP A 209 11.61 -17.99 5.27
N TYR A 210 10.76 -17.57 6.21
CA TYR A 210 9.90 -16.39 6.05
C TYR A 210 10.70 -15.12 5.77
N MET A 211 11.73 -14.86 6.58
CA MET A 211 12.59 -13.69 6.41
C MET A 211 13.36 -13.76 5.10
N ARG A 212 13.89 -14.94 4.73
CA ARG A 212 14.63 -15.15 3.48
C ARG A 212 13.74 -14.88 2.26
N ALA A 213 12.48 -15.30 2.29
CA ALA A 213 11.56 -15.07 1.20
C ALA A 213 11.27 -13.57 0.98
N ARG A 214 11.33 -12.74 2.03
CA ARG A 214 10.82 -11.34 2.02
C ARG A 214 11.91 -10.27 2.06
N LEU A 215 13.07 -10.54 2.66
CA LEU A 215 14.17 -9.56 2.75
C LEU A 215 14.73 -9.22 1.36
N ARG A 216 14.84 -7.93 1.05
CA ARG A 216 15.41 -7.42 -0.19
C ARG A 216 16.38 -6.28 0.14
N PRO A 217 17.69 -6.43 -0.14
CA PRO A 217 18.64 -5.35 0.04
C PRO A 217 18.53 -4.34 -1.11
N ILE A 218 18.60 -3.05 -0.78
CA ILE A 218 18.57 -1.93 -1.72
C ILE A 218 19.66 -0.93 -1.35
N GLY A 219 20.43 -0.48 -2.35
CA GLY A 219 21.33 0.68 -2.22
C GLY A 219 20.62 1.94 -2.68
N ALA A 220 20.44 2.92 -1.79
CA ALA A 220 19.90 4.23 -2.14
C ALA A 220 21.00 5.28 -2.42
N GLY A 221 22.25 4.94 -2.11
CA GLY A 221 23.39 5.82 -2.29
C GLY A 221 23.26 7.11 -1.49
N ASP A 222 23.74 8.19 -2.09
CA ASP A 222 23.77 9.55 -1.56
C ASP A 222 22.63 10.44 -2.08
N ARG A 223 21.67 9.83 -2.81
CA ARG A 223 20.62 10.55 -3.53
C ARG A 223 19.73 11.36 -2.60
N GLU A 224 19.36 10.80 -1.45
CA GLU A 224 18.49 11.50 -0.48
C GLU A 224 19.20 12.69 0.16
N HIS A 225 20.46 12.53 0.53
CA HIS A 225 21.30 13.62 1.03
C HIS A 225 21.43 14.73 -0.03
N CYS A 226 21.69 14.35 -1.28
CA CYS A 226 21.76 15.31 -2.38
C CYS A 226 20.45 16.06 -2.63
N ILE A 227 19.31 15.37 -2.60
CA ILE A 227 18.00 15.99 -2.80
C ILE A 227 17.73 17.02 -1.70
N LYS A 228 18.07 16.69 -0.45
CA LYS A 228 17.79 17.56 0.68
C LYS A 228 18.69 18.79 0.72
N GLU A 229 19.98 18.65 0.43
CA GLU A 229 20.93 19.78 0.47
C GLU A 229 20.97 20.60 -0.83
N PHE A 230 20.82 19.95 -1.99
CA PHE A 230 21.07 20.56 -3.30
C PHE A 230 19.90 20.45 -4.28
N GLY A 231 18.73 19.95 -3.85
CA GLY A 231 17.57 19.77 -4.72
C GLY A 231 17.76 18.67 -5.78
N GLY A 232 18.78 17.82 -5.64
CA GLY A 232 19.05 16.68 -6.52
C GLY A 232 19.84 17.02 -7.79
N ILE A 233 20.38 18.23 -7.87
CA ILE A 233 21.18 18.70 -9.00
C ILE A 233 22.67 18.56 -8.65
N ASP A 234 23.46 18.03 -9.58
CA ASP A 234 24.93 17.97 -9.52
C ASP A 234 25.51 17.32 -8.24
N CYS A 235 24.89 16.24 -7.76
CA CYS A 235 25.39 15.45 -6.63
C CYS A 235 26.86 15.02 -6.79
N GLY A 236 27.32 14.89 -8.06
CA GLY A 236 28.69 14.61 -8.47
C GLY A 236 29.72 15.66 -8.02
N ALA A 237 29.33 16.91 -7.87
CA ALA A 237 30.25 18.01 -7.57
C ALA A 237 30.46 18.26 -6.07
N HIS A 238 29.62 17.68 -5.22
CA HIS A 238 29.62 17.93 -3.78
C HIS A 238 30.20 16.74 -3.02
N SER A 239 31.02 17.05 -2.00
CA SER A 239 31.55 16.07 -1.04
C SER A 239 31.33 16.62 0.36
N GLN A 240 30.38 16.03 1.08
CA GLN A 240 30.00 16.46 2.42
C GLN A 240 29.79 15.24 3.30
N SER A 241 30.54 15.20 4.40
CA SER A 241 30.36 14.21 5.44
C SER A 241 29.14 14.57 6.27
N ASP A 242 28.19 13.64 6.36
CA ASP A 242 27.02 13.76 7.20
C ASP A 242 26.64 12.38 7.78
N PRO A 243 26.95 12.12 9.06
CA PRO A 243 26.65 10.84 9.71
C PRO A 243 25.15 10.48 9.70
N ASP A 244 24.25 11.45 9.64
CA ASP A 244 22.80 11.20 9.71
C ASP A 244 22.29 10.45 8.47
N TYR A 245 23.00 10.54 7.34
CA TYR A 245 22.68 9.82 6.10
C TYR A 245 23.44 8.49 5.98
N ARG A 246 24.32 8.16 6.92
CA ARG A 246 25.05 6.87 6.97
C ARG A 246 24.26 5.85 7.79
N ASN A 247 23.08 5.47 7.31
CA ASN A 247 22.18 4.59 8.04
C ASN A 247 21.61 3.47 7.17
N VAL A 248 20.94 2.52 7.83
CA VAL A 248 20.18 1.46 7.18
C VAL A 248 18.75 1.52 7.71
N THR A 249 17.80 1.51 6.78
CA THR A 249 16.37 1.55 7.12
C THR A 249 15.67 0.27 6.68
N PHE A 250 14.64 -0.12 7.42
CA PHE A 250 13.77 -1.25 7.13
C PHE A 250 12.40 -0.68 6.78
N SER A 251 11.90 -0.99 5.60
CA SER A 251 10.55 -0.60 5.19
C SER A 251 9.76 -1.81 4.72
N LEU A 252 8.46 -1.79 4.99
CA LEU A 252 7.57 -2.91 4.75
C LEU A 252 6.68 -2.58 3.55
N ASP A 253 6.75 -3.45 2.55
CA ASP A 253 5.81 -3.44 1.45
C ASP A 253 4.70 -4.44 1.76
N VAL A 254 3.49 -3.91 1.95
CA VAL A 254 2.29 -4.66 2.33
C VAL A 254 1.29 -4.72 1.17
N THR A 255 1.32 -3.74 0.27
CA THR A 255 0.32 -3.60 -0.80
C THR A 255 0.75 -4.25 -2.11
N GLY A 256 2.06 -4.51 -2.30
CA GLY A 256 2.60 -5.04 -3.56
C GLY A 256 2.26 -4.17 -4.78
N ASP A 257 2.72 -4.59 -5.95
CA ASP A 257 2.59 -3.81 -7.19
C ASP A 257 1.20 -3.95 -7.85
N ASP A 258 0.36 -4.89 -7.38
CA ASP A 258 -0.91 -5.27 -8.00
C ASP A 258 -2.17 -4.83 -7.23
N MET A 259 -2.04 -4.10 -6.12
CA MET A 259 -3.14 -3.62 -5.25
C MET A 259 -4.10 -4.73 -4.78
N THR A 260 -3.77 -6.00 -5.00
CA THR A 260 -4.69 -7.12 -4.78
C THR A 260 -4.81 -7.42 -3.29
N GLY A 261 -3.72 -7.27 -2.53
CA GLY A 261 -3.74 -7.32 -1.07
C GLY A 261 -4.62 -6.22 -0.46
N LEU A 262 -4.65 -5.04 -1.08
CA LEU A 262 -5.52 -3.96 -0.64
C LEU A 262 -7.00 -4.33 -0.79
N LEU A 263 -7.39 -4.83 -1.97
CA LEU A 263 -8.79 -5.21 -2.22
C LEU A 263 -9.27 -6.28 -1.24
N LEU A 264 -8.39 -7.22 -0.88
CA LEU A 264 -8.67 -8.21 0.16
C LEU A 264 -8.78 -7.58 1.56
N ASP A 265 -7.90 -6.64 1.92
CA ASP A 265 -7.99 -5.91 3.19
C ASP A 265 -9.32 -5.17 3.32
N VAL A 266 -9.81 -4.58 2.22
CA VAL A 266 -11.12 -3.88 2.22
C VAL A 266 -12.27 -4.83 2.49
N VAL A 267 -12.23 -6.02 1.88
CA VAL A 267 -13.27 -7.06 2.03
C VAL A 267 -13.24 -7.64 3.44
N GLU A 268 -12.06 -7.84 4.03
CA GLU A 268 -11.95 -8.26 5.44
C GLU A 268 -12.49 -7.16 6.36
N LEU A 269 -12.11 -5.90 6.12
CA LEU A 269 -12.61 -4.77 6.91
C LEU A 269 -14.14 -4.64 6.78
N SER A 270 -14.71 -4.78 5.59
CA SER A 270 -16.16 -4.70 5.37
C SER A 270 -16.88 -5.80 6.13
N LYS A 271 -16.35 -7.03 6.13
CA LYS A 271 -16.91 -8.15 6.92
C LYS A 271 -16.89 -7.82 8.41
N THR A 272 -15.79 -7.30 8.95
CA THR A 272 -15.73 -6.94 10.38
C THR A 272 -16.69 -5.80 10.75
N VAL A 273 -16.91 -4.85 9.84
CA VAL A 273 -17.87 -3.76 10.02
C VAL A 273 -19.31 -4.27 9.93
N ASP A 274 -19.60 -5.18 8.99
CA ASP A 274 -20.89 -5.84 8.86
C ASP A 274 -21.20 -6.70 10.11
N ASP A 275 -20.24 -7.49 10.59
CA ASP A 275 -20.39 -8.30 11.80
C ASP A 275 -20.60 -7.43 13.06
N ALA A 276 -19.89 -6.29 13.14
CA ALA A 276 -20.07 -5.33 14.22
C ALA A 276 -21.43 -4.58 14.15
N ALA A 277 -21.94 -4.32 12.95
CA ALA A 277 -23.26 -3.75 12.72
C ALA A 277 -24.39 -4.75 13.01
N GLU A 278 -24.19 -6.04 12.73
CA GLU A 278 -25.13 -7.11 13.08
C GLU A 278 -25.22 -7.33 14.60
N ALA A 279 -24.14 -7.06 15.34
CA ALA A 279 -24.14 -7.03 16.80
C ALA A 279 -24.83 -5.80 17.40
N ALA A 280 -25.07 -4.74 16.61
CA ALA A 280 -25.57 -3.43 17.05
C ALA A 280 -26.87 -3.02 16.32
N ASP A 281 -27.96 -3.74 16.59
CA ASP A 281 -29.35 -3.41 16.25
C ASP A 281 -29.72 -3.10 14.78
N SER A 282 -30.65 -3.89 14.26
CA SER A 282 -30.91 -4.19 12.84
C SER A 282 -31.56 -3.11 11.95
N THR A 283 -31.50 -1.81 12.28
CA THR A 283 -32.46 -0.85 11.68
C THR A 283 -31.92 0.10 10.60
N THR A 284 -30.66 0.06 10.20
CA THR A 284 -30.18 0.85 9.03
C THR A 284 -29.08 0.15 8.27
N ARG A 285 -29.46 -0.78 7.37
CA ARG A 285 -28.56 -1.38 6.38
C ARG A 285 -28.62 -0.52 5.11
N THR A 286 -27.79 0.50 5.03
CA THR A 286 -27.50 1.18 3.76
C THR A 286 -26.06 0.85 3.42
N GLU A 287 -25.84 -0.15 2.55
CA GLU A 287 -24.52 -0.33 1.94
C GLU A 287 -24.14 1.02 1.31
N SER A 288 -22.96 1.55 1.65
CA SER A 288 -22.46 2.73 0.97
C SER A 288 -22.29 2.39 -0.52
N GLU A 289 -22.56 3.37 -1.38
CA GLU A 289 -22.38 3.24 -2.83
C GLU A 289 -20.93 2.85 -3.17
N ASP A 290 -19.99 3.30 -2.33
CA ASP A 290 -18.56 2.99 -2.41
C ASP A 290 -18.26 1.50 -2.17
N LEU A 291 -18.92 0.87 -1.17
CA LEU A 291 -18.76 -0.55 -0.87
C LEU A 291 -19.24 -1.44 -2.03
N ARG A 292 -20.26 -1.00 -2.77
CA ARG A 292 -20.77 -1.71 -3.95
C ARG A 292 -19.82 -1.61 -5.13
N ASN A 293 -19.30 -0.42 -5.39
CA ASN A 293 -18.33 -0.20 -6.46
C ASN A 293 -17.05 -1.03 -6.22
N LEU A 294 -16.64 -1.17 -4.95
CA LEU A 294 -15.48 -1.97 -4.58
C LEU A 294 -15.73 -3.49 -4.67
N LYS A 295 -16.95 -3.96 -4.36
CA LYS A 295 -17.38 -5.34 -4.66
C LYS A 295 -17.35 -5.61 -6.18
N ASP A 296 -17.79 -4.67 -7.01
CA ASP A 296 -17.75 -4.82 -8.46
C ASP A 296 -16.29 -4.89 -8.99
N GLN A 297 -15.38 -4.08 -8.44
CA GLN A 297 -13.95 -4.15 -8.74
C GLN A 297 -13.32 -5.48 -8.31
N LEU A 298 -13.70 -6.01 -7.14
CA LEU A 298 -13.27 -7.35 -6.72
C LEU A 298 -13.78 -8.43 -7.68
N GLY A 299 -14.99 -8.30 -8.21
CA GLY A 299 -15.53 -9.17 -9.26
C GLY A 299 -14.63 -9.21 -10.51
N LEU A 300 -14.16 -8.05 -10.97
CA LEU A 300 -13.23 -7.95 -12.10
C LEU A 300 -11.89 -8.64 -11.83
N VAL A 301 -11.37 -8.54 -10.60
CA VAL A 301 -10.13 -9.20 -10.21
C VAL A 301 -10.33 -10.72 -10.10
N VAL A 302 -11.46 -11.18 -9.55
CA VAL A 302 -11.82 -12.61 -9.50
C VAL A 302 -11.87 -13.19 -10.92
N ASP A 303 -12.50 -12.51 -11.86
CA ASP A 303 -12.60 -12.98 -13.25
C ASP A 303 -11.22 -13.02 -13.92
N ALA A 304 -10.41 -11.98 -13.73
CA ALA A 304 -9.03 -11.95 -14.23
C ALA A 304 -8.15 -13.06 -13.61
N CYS A 305 -8.35 -13.39 -12.33
CA CYS A 305 -7.67 -14.50 -11.66
C CYS A 305 -8.14 -15.88 -12.13
N ARG A 306 -9.39 -16.01 -12.63
CA ARG A 306 -9.87 -17.26 -13.26
C ARG A 306 -9.28 -17.47 -14.64
N GLU A 307 -9.06 -16.38 -15.38
CA GLU A 307 -8.42 -16.44 -16.70
C GLU A 307 -6.94 -16.80 -16.61
N ASP A 308 -6.25 -16.24 -15.62
CA ASP A 308 -4.83 -16.47 -15.39
C ASP A 308 -4.50 -16.41 -13.88
N GLU A 309 -4.20 -17.58 -13.32
CA GLU A 309 -3.94 -17.79 -11.90
C GLU A 309 -2.61 -17.15 -11.43
N GLU A 310 -1.72 -16.81 -12.36
CA GLU A 310 -0.44 -16.12 -12.09
C GLU A 310 -0.53 -14.60 -12.31
N ARG A 311 -1.66 -14.10 -12.82
CA ARG A 311 -1.82 -12.70 -13.22
C ARG A 311 -1.66 -11.72 -12.06
N TYR A 312 -2.11 -12.10 -10.87
CA TYR A 312 -1.96 -11.33 -9.64
C TYR A 312 -1.46 -12.22 -8.51
N HIS A 313 -0.61 -11.66 -7.65
CA HIS A 313 -0.12 -12.33 -6.45
C HIS A 313 -1.27 -12.44 -5.43
N GLY A 314 -1.90 -13.61 -5.37
CA GLY A 314 -3.04 -13.87 -4.48
C GLY A 314 -4.29 -14.39 -5.19
N CYS A 315 -4.24 -14.57 -6.51
CA CYS A 315 -5.34 -15.17 -7.27
C CYS A 315 -5.80 -16.51 -6.71
N GLN A 316 -4.87 -17.40 -6.31
CA GLN A 316 -5.21 -18.66 -5.65
C GLN A 316 -6.11 -18.49 -4.41
N LYS A 317 -5.83 -17.46 -3.61
CA LYS A 317 -6.58 -17.20 -2.39
C LYS A 317 -7.93 -16.55 -2.70
N ILE A 318 -7.95 -15.59 -3.62
CA ILE A 318 -9.19 -14.96 -4.12
C ILE A 318 -10.15 -16.02 -4.66
N LEU A 319 -9.66 -16.95 -5.48
CA LEU A 319 -10.47 -18.04 -6.01
C LEU A 319 -10.96 -18.99 -4.91
N LYS A 320 -10.14 -19.22 -3.88
CA LYS A 320 -10.50 -20.05 -2.72
C LYS A 320 -11.55 -19.40 -1.83
N GLU A 321 -11.45 -18.10 -1.57
CA GLU A 321 -12.37 -17.36 -0.69
C GLU A 321 -13.66 -16.93 -1.38
N CYS A 322 -13.62 -16.62 -2.67
CA CYS A 322 -14.77 -16.15 -3.44
C CYS A 322 -15.50 -17.26 -4.20
N GLY A 323 -14.99 -18.50 -4.16
CA GLY A 323 -15.63 -19.67 -4.74
C GLY A 323 -15.63 -19.71 -6.28
N THR A 324 -15.81 -20.92 -6.82
CA THR A 324 -15.84 -21.21 -8.26
C THR A 324 -17.19 -20.97 -8.94
N SER A 325 -18.23 -20.59 -8.19
CA SER A 325 -19.56 -20.35 -8.77
C SER A 325 -19.72 -18.89 -9.20
N GLY A 326 -19.74 -18.65 -10.51
CA GLY A 326 -20.14 -17.37 -11.07
C GLY A 326 -21.56 -17.01 -10.64
N GLY A 327 -21.73 -15.89 -9.95
CA GLY A 327 -23.07 -15.38 -9.64
C GLY A 327 -23.16 -14.31 -8.56
N SER A 328 -22.34 -14.33 -7.52
CA SER A 328 -22.31 -13.27 -6.50
C SER A 328 -20.91 -13.12 -5.94
N VAL A 329 -20.46 -11.87 -5.81
CA VAL A 329 -19.13 -11.52 -5.31
C VAL A 329 -19.03 -11.96 -3.84
N CYS A 330 -18.29 -13.04 -3.60
CA CYS A 330 -17.75 -13.47 -2.29
C CYS A 330 -18.74 -13.49 -1.10
N GLU A 331 -20.03 -13.75 -1.34
CA GLU A 331 -21.01 -14.07 -0.30
C GLU A 331 -21.02 -15.57 -0.03
N GLY A 332 -20.05 -16.05 0.74
CA GLY A 332 -20.00 -17.46 1.10
C GLY A 332 -18.85 -17.79 2.02
N ALA A 333 -19.12 -17.84 3.31
CA ALA A 333 -18.20 -18.42 4.29
C ALA A 333 -17.83 -19.86 3.91
N PRO A 334 -16.58 -20.33 4.16
CA PRO A 334 -16.41 -21.74 4.46
C PRO A 334 -17.10 -21.97 5.80
N GLN A 335 -18.25 -22.66 5.77
CA GLN A 335 -18.83 -23.23 6.98
C GLN A 335 -17.74 -24.02 7.69
N SER A 336 -17.52 -23.69 8.95
CA SER A 336 -16.72 -24.46 9.88
C SER A 336 -17.00 -25.95 9.66
N ALA A 337 -15.93 -26.72 9.42
CA ALA A 337 -16.00 -28.17 9.38
C ALA A 337 -16.61 -28.66 10.70
N GLN A 338 -17.89 -29.02 10.66
CA GLN A 338 -18.55 -29.70 11.77
C GLN A 338 -17.86 -31.05 11.94
N ALA A 339 -17.24 -31.23 13.11
CA ALA A 339 -16.79 -32.53 13.57
C ALA A 339 -17.97 -33.52 13.58
N PRO A 340 -17.77 -34.79 13.21
CA PRO A 340 -18.82 -35.78 13.28
C PRO A 340 -19.17 -36.05 14.75
N VAL A 341 -20.38 -35.67 15.15
CA VAL A 341 -20.99 -36.12 16.41
C VAL A 341 -21.45 -37.56 16.20
N GLU A 342 -20.69 -38.51 16.74
CA GLU A 342 -21.17 -39.89 16.91
C GLU A 342 -22.40 -39.87 17.83
N GLY A 343 -23.56 -40.16 17.25
CA GLY A 343 -24.79 -40.42 17.97
C GLY A 343 -24.72 -41.78 18.66
N GLY A 344 -24.54 -41.78 19.97
CA GLY A 344 -24.90 -42.89 20.84
C GLY A 344 -26.40 -42.83 21.16
N VAL A 345 -27.18 -43.77 20.61
CA VAL A 345 -28.55 -44.06 21.04
C VAL A 345 -28.64 -45.55 21.36
N LEU A 346 -28.94 -45.80 22.63
CA LEU A 346 -29.44 -47.03 23.29
C LEU A 346 -28.49 -48.21 23.50
#